data_AF-A0A1I2FRK6-F1
#
_entry.id   AF-A0A1I2FRK6-F1
#
_cell.length_a   1.000
_cell.length_b   1.000
_cell.length_c   1.000
_cell.angle_alpha   90.00
_cell.angle_beta   90.00
_cell.angle_gamma   90.00
#
_symmetry.space_group_name_H-M   'P 1'
#
loop_
_entity.id
_entity.type
_entity.pdbx_description
1 polymer ?
#
loop_
_entity_poly.entity_id
_entity_poly.type
_entity_poly.pdbx_seq_one_letter_code
_entity_poly.pdbx_strand_id
1 'polypeptide(L)'
;MLALLSLFLYNGSNAQRLNVINMELENIIDSQDKMVNFISTNFFDHNISNQELAINNHSMFSYKFNRALTLPFIDYTLFGLKINDQFAYQINNDKFCLYLLMDIDKDALDIVVNRLGHPANVTSEDYETGDFDFLAWHKKGIDLTIMKDRMSTMREPEKLKINLLITNMDYRDLISTEKIF
;
A
#
# COMPACT_ATOMS: atom_id res chain seq x y z
N MET A 1 -22.73 32.47 1.02
CA MET A 1 -22.87 32.01 -0.38
C MET A 1 -22.92 30.49 -0.33
N LEU A 2 -24.13 29.97 -0.23
CA LEU A 2 -24.51 28.57 -0.13
C LEU A 2 -25.72 28.39 -1.06
N ALA A 3 -25.94 27.16 -1.51
CA ALA A 3 -27.00 26.65 -2.39
C ALA A 3 -26.56 26.53 -3.87
N LEU A 4 -26.80 25.41 -4.56
CA LEU A 4 -27.39 24.12 -4.19
C LEU A 4 -27.07 23.15 -5.34
N LEU A 5 -26.95 21.86 -5.02
CA LEU A 5 -27.15 20.77 -5.98
C LEU A 5 -28.48 20.95 -6.72
N SER A 6 -28.49 20.72 -8.03
CA SER A 6 -29.29 19.67 -8.72
C SER A 6 -29.55 20.04 -10.19
N LEU A 7 -29.11 19.19 -11.13
CA LEU A 7 -30.07 18.47 -11.98
C LEU A 7 -29.38 17.33 -12.76
N PHE A 8 -29.90 16.14 -12.50
CA PHE A 8 -29.68 14.91 -13.24
C PHE A 8 -30.50 14.93 -14.56
N LEU A 9 -30.07 14.07 -15.49
CA LEU A 9 -30.77 13.59 -16.71
C LEU A 9 -30.63 14.43 -17.98
N TYR A 10 -29.62 14.09 -18.79
CA TYR A 10 -29.82 14.02 -20.24
C TYR A 10 -29.45 12.61 -20.72
N ASN A 11 -30.48 11.88 -21.13
CA ASN A 11 -30.38 10.58 -21.80
C ASN A 11 -29.63 10.74 -23.12
N GLY A 12 -28.50 10.08 -23.22
CA GLY A 12 -27.75 9.91 -24.46
C GLY A 12 -26.75 8.80 -24.26
N SER A 13 -26.89 7.73 -25.03
CA SER A 13 -26.11 6.50 -25.04
C SER A 13 -24.62 6.72 -25.35
N ASN A 14 -23.91 7.34 -24.42
CA ASN A 14 -22.46 7.37 -24.35
C ASN A 14 -22.11 7.16 -22.89
N ALA A 15 -21.92 5.89 -22.51
CA ALA A 15 -21.03 5.57 -21.41
C ALA A 15 -19.67 6.13 -21.81
N GLN A 16 -19.43 7.40 -21.48
CA GLN A 16 -18.09 7.94 -21.41
C GLN A 16 -17.36 6.98 -20.49
N ARG A 17 -16.50 6.15 -21.07
CA ARG A 17 -15.50 5.43 -20.29
C ARG A 17 -14.83 6.52 -19.48
N LEU A 18 -15.08 6.56 -18.18
CA LEU A 18 -14.24 7.30 -17.26
C LEU A 18 -12.84 6.83 -17.61
N ASN A 19 -12.02 7.71 -18.18
CA ASN A 19 -10.62 7.41 -18.38
C ASN A 19 -10.09 7.17 -16.97
N VAL A 20 -9.94 5.91 -16.60
CA VAL A 20 -9.32 5.53 -15.35
C VAL A 20 -7.91 6.10 -15.43
N ILE A 21 -7.63 7.08 -14.59
CA ILE A 21 -6.29 7.62 -14.45
C ILE A 21 -5.51 6.55 -13.70
N ASN A 22 -4.59 5.89 -14.40
CA ASN A 22 -3.69 4.91 -13.82
C ASN A 22 -2.38 5.60 -13.41
N MET A 23 -1.88 5.30 -12.21
CA MET A 23 -0.59 5.79 -11.73
C MET A 23 0.31 4.64 -11.30
N GLU A 24 1.44 4.46 -12.00
CA GLU A 24 2.42 3.41 -11.72
C GLU A 24 3.51 3.92 -10.75
N LEU A 25 3.77 3.14 -9.69
CA LEU A 25 4.68 3.51 -8.60
C LEU A 25 6.11 2.96 -8.75
N GLU A 26 6.41 2.10 -9.73
CA GLU A 26 7.75 1.52 -9.95
C GLU A 26 8.88 2.57 -9.90
N ASN A 27 8.67 3.77 -10.44
CA ASN A 27 9.69 4.80 -10.53
C ASN A 27 9.90 5.62 -9.25
N ILE A 28 9.13 5.38 -8.17
CA ILE A 28 9.23 6.11 -6.91
C ILE A 28 9.77 5.25 -5.75
N ILE A 29 9.63 3.93 -5.82
CA ILE A 29 9.88 3.03 -4.67
C ILE A 29 11.35 2.94 -4.23
N ASP A 30 12.30 3.36 -5.06
CA ASP A 30 13.75 3.28 -4.81
C ASP A 30 14.41 4.63 -4.51
N SER A 31 13.60 5.69 -4.30
CA SER A 31 14.10 7.06 -4.13
C SER A 31 13.37 7.77 -3.00
N GLN A 32 14.14 8.17 -1.98
CA GLN A 32 13.63 8.85 -0.79
C GLN A 32 12.91 10.15 -1.18
N ASP A 33 13.55 10.99 -2.00
CA ASP A 33 12.99 12.28 -2.42
C ASP A 33 11.69 12.13 -3.19
N LYS A 34 11.64 11.16 -4.12
CA LYS A 34 10.41 10.89 -4.89
C LYS A 34 9.29 10.39 -3.99
N MET A 35 9.61 9.55 -3.00
CA MET A 35 8.62 9.02 -2.06
C MET A 35 8.06 10.12 -1.17
N VAL A 36 8.93 10.96 -0.60
CA VAL A 36 8.51 12.12 0.20
C VAL A 36 7.61 13.04 -0.63
N ASN A 37 8.04 13.39 -1.85
CA ASN A 37 7.25 14.23 -2.74
C ASN A 37 5.91 13.59 -3.12
N PHE A 38 5.89 12.28 -3.37
CA PHE A 38 4.67 11.53 -3.66
C PHE A 38 3.69 11.61 -2.49
N ILE A 39 4.16 11.32 -1.26
CA ILE A 39 3.33 11.38 -0.05
C ILE A 39 2.82 12.81 0.17
N SER A 40 3.68 13.83 0.10
CA SER A 40 3.29 15.22 0.34
C SER A 40 2.29 15.77 -0.69
N THR A 41 2.32 15.26 -1.93
CA THR A 41 1.44 15.73 -3.01
C THR A 41 0.11 14.97 -3.04
N ASN A 42 0.14 13.66 -2.78
CA ASN A 42 -1.01 12.78 -3.01
C ASN A 42 -1.73 12.37 -1.73
N PHE A 43 -1.22 12.73 -0.55
CA PHE A 43 -1.82 12.39 0.73
C PHE A 43 -2.11 13.64 1.57
N PHE A 44 -3.24 13.62 2.27
CA PHE A 44 -3.62 14.62 3.26
C PHE A 44 -3.49 14.05 4.68
N ASP A 45 -3.35 14.93 5.67
CA ASP A 45 -3.28 14.53 7.07
C ASP A 45 -4.61 13.90 7.50
N HIS A 46 -4.57 12.66 7.97
CA HIS A 46 -5.74 11.89 8.36
C HIS A 46 -5.44 10.99 9.55
N ASN A 47 -6.27 11.06 10.58
CA ASN A 47 -6.17 10.13 11.70
C ASN A 47 -7.08 8.94 11.43
N ILE A 48 -6.48 7.81 11.04
CA ILE A 48 -7.20 6.64 10.60
C ILE A 48 -7.79 5.92 11.82
N SER A 49 -9.11 5.75 11.84
CA SER A 49 -9.79 5.00 12.88
C SER A 49 -9.61 3.48 12.71
N ASN A 50 -9.73 2.74 13.82
CA ASN A 50 -9.76 1.27 13.76
C ASN A 50 -10.89 0.73 12.90
N GLN A 51 -12.00 1.47 12.78
CA GLN A 51 -13.11 1.09 11.92
C GLN A 51 -12.73 1.18 10.43
N GLU A 52 -12.02 2.23 10.02
CA GLU A 52 -11.52 2.37 8.66
C GLU A 52 -10.50 1.27 8.33
N LEU A 53 -9.57 0.97 9.25
CA LEU A 53 -8.63 -0.14 9.07
C LEU A 53 -9.34 -1.50 8.93
N ALA A 54 -10.44 -1.72 9.66
CA ALA A 54 -11.20 -2.95 9.60
C ALA A 54 -11.90 -3.19 8.24
N ILE A 55 -12.24 -2.11 7.51
CA ILE A 55 -12.88 -2.21 6.19
C ILE A 55 -11.92 -2.79 5.15
N ASN A 56 -10.62 -2.56 5.31
CA ASN A 56 -9.65 -2.93 4.29
C ASN A 56 -9.30 -4.41 4.25
N ASN A 57 -9.78 -5.22 5.21
CA ASN A 57 -9.44 -6.64 5.29
C ASN A 57 -7.93 -6.90 5.21
N HIS A 58 -7.12 -5.98 5.75
CA HIS A 58 -5.68 -6.13 5.93
C HIS A 58 -5.35 -5.86 7.41
N SER A 59 -4.50 -6.68 8.01
CA SER A 59 -4.15 -6.67 9.44
C SER A 59 -3.17 -5.53 9.73
N MET A 60 -3.71 -4.31 9.75
CA MET A 60 -2.93 -3.07 9.86
C MET A 60 -3.01 -2.41 11.24
N PHE A 61 -3.77 -2.99 12.18
CA PHE A 61 -4.04 -2.42 13.50
C PHE A 61 -2.80 -2.15 14.37
N SER A 62 -1.69 -2.84 14.09
CA SER A 62 -0.44 -2.67 14.85
C SER A 62 0.46 -1.56 14.30
N TYR A 63 0.08 -0.89 13.21
CA TYR A 63 0.89 0.17 12.60
C TYR A 63 0.34 1.56 12.91
N LYS A 64 1.23 2.55 12.84
CA LYS A 64 0.87 3.96 12.89
C LYS A 64 0.55 4.49 11.50
N PHE A 65 -0.42 5.37 11.43
CA PHE A 65 -0.83 6.10 10.22
C PHE A 65 -1.17 7.54 10.59
N ASN A 66 -0.84 8.47 9.70
CA ASN A 66 -1.30 9.86 9.85
C ASN A 66 -1.64 10.54 8.52
N ARG A 67 -1.71 9.77 7.43
CA ARG A 67 -1.96 10.26 6.09
C ARG A 67 -2.79 9.27 5.26
N ALA A 68 -3.72 9.80 4.48
CA ALA A 68 -4.57 9.05 3.54
C ALA A 68 -4.59 9.71 2.15
N LEU A 69 -4.91 8.93 1.11
CA LEU A 69 -4.92 9.40 -0.28
C LEU A 69 -5.94 10.51 -0.53
N THR A 70 -5.49 11.60 -1.16
CA THR A 70 -6.34 12.72 -1.57
C THR A 70 -7.31 12.36 -2.70
N LEU A 71 -6.89 11.50 -3.63
CA LEU A 71 -7.65 11.11 -4.82
C LEU A 71 -7.84 9.59 -4.85
N PRO A 72 -8.82 9.04 -4.10
CA PRO A 72 -9.03 7.60 -3.99
C PRO A 72 -9.60 6.94 -5.27
N PHE A 73 -9.94 7.73 -6.28
CA PHE A 73 -10.46 7.23 -7.57
C PHE A 73 -9.37 7.00 -8.64
N ILE A 74 -8.12 7.33 -8.35
CA ILE A 74 -6.98 6.98 -9.20
C ILE A 74 -6.64 5.51 -8.94
N ASP A 75 -6.50 4.72 -10.00
CA ASP A 75 -6.03 3.34 -9.88
C ASP A 75 -4.49 3.36 -9.82
N TYR A 76 -3.95 3.01 -8.66
CA TYR A 76 -2.51 2.92 -8.48
C TYR A 76 -2.02 1.50 -8.72
N THR A 77 -0.87 1.38 -9.37
CA THR A 77 -0.23 0.10 -9.66
C THR A 77 1.22 0.08 -9.22
N LEU A 78 1.72 -1.12 -8.93
CA LEU A 78 3.14 -1.39 -8.75
C LEU A 78 3.55 -2.55 -9.64
N PHE A 79 4.46 -2.33 -10.58
CA PHE A 79 4.87 -3.30 -11.59
C PHE A 79 3.68 -3.84 -12.41
N GLY A 80 2.67 -2.99 -12.66
CA GLY A 80 1.42 -3.36 -13.32
C GLY A 80 0.43 -4.13 -12.45
N LEU A 81 0.74 -4.40 -11.18
CA LEU A 81 -0.16 -5.03 -10.22
C LEU A 81 -0.99 -3.99 -9.51
N LYS A 82 -2.28 -4.26 -9.32
CA LYS A 82 -3.21 -3.34 -8.65
C LYS A 82 -2.83 -3.18 -7.17
N ILE A 83 -2.84 -1.94 -6.70
CA ILE A 83 -2.83 -1.60 -5.28
C ILE A 83 -4.28 -1.40 -4.84
N ASN A 84 -4.71 -2.16 -3.85
CA ASN A 84 -6.09 -2.13 -3.35
C ASN A 84 -6.34 -0.90 -2.48
N ASP A 85 -5.39 -0.56 -1.62
CA ASP A 85 -5.44 0.63 -0.76
C ASP A 85 -4.04 1.08 -0.33
N GLN A 86 -3.93 2.33 0.12
CA GLN A 86 -2.66 2.95 0.47
C GLN A 86 -2.78 3.91 1.64
N PHE A 87 -1.81 3.81 2.54
CA PHE A 87 -1.67 4.72 3.68
C PHE A 87 -0.25 5.19 3.82
N ALA A 88 -0.08 6.30 4.53
CA ALA A 88 1.26 6.73 4.91
C ALA A 88 1.34 7.11 6.39
N TYR A 89 2.55 6.95 6.91
CA TYR A 89 2.98 7.55 8.16
C TYR A 89 4.19 8.42 7.88
N GLN A 90 4.10 9.70 8.23
CA GLN A 90 5.18 10.65 8.01
C GLN A 90 5.36 11.51 9.25
N ILE A 91 6.54 11.45 9.87
CA ILE A 91 6.87 12.31 11.02
C ILE A 91 7.31 13.69 10.54
N ASN A 92 8.11 13.72 9.47
CA ASN A 92 8.63 14.92 8.82
C ASN A 92 9.08 14.58 7.39
N ASN A 93 9.71 15.53 6.69
CA ASN A 93 10.17 15.33 5.31
C ASN A 93 11.29 14.29 5.16
N ASP A 94 11.89 13.82 6.26
CA ASP A 94 13.01 12.86 6.24
C ASP A 94 12.61 11.47 6.73
N LYS A 95 11.45 11.29 7.35
CA LYS A 95 11.02 10.04 7.96
C LYS A 95 9.61 9.66 7.51
N PHE A 96 9.51 8.60 6.72
CA PHE A 96 8.24 8.11 6.21
C PHE A 96 8.11 6.58 6.21
N CYS A 97 6.87 6.13 6.12
CA CYS A 97 6.49 4.80 5.66
C CYS A 97 5.27 4.93 4.74
N LEU A 98 5.36 4.36 3.55
CA LEU A 98 4.24 4.12 2.65
C LEU A 98 3.81 2.65 2.81
N TYR A 99 2.52 2.45 3.01
CA TYR A 99 1.89 1.13 3.11
C TYR A 99 1.06 0.90 1.86
N LEU A 100 1.38 -0.15 1.11
CA LEU A 100 0.63 -0.60 -0.06
C LEU A 100 -0.05 -1.92 0.26
N LEU A 101 -1.38 -1.92 0.25
CA LEU A 101 -2.20 -3.10 0.51
C LEU A 101 -2.53 -3.72 -0.84
N MET A 102 -2.15 -4.98 -1.05
CA MET A 102 -2.34 -5.65 -2.33
C MET A 102 -2.90 -7.06 -2.11
N ASP A 103 -3.88 -7.42 -2.93
CA ASP A 103 -4.43 -8.76 -3.01
C ASP A 103 -3.86 -9.45 -4.26
N ILE A 104 -2.85 -10.29 -4.08
CA ILE A 104 -2.09 -10.91 -5.17
C ILE A 104 -2.05 -12.43 -5.05
N ASP A 105 -1.71 -13.14 -6.14
CA ASP A 105 -1.39 -14.56 -6.10
C ASP A 105 0.15 -14.77 -6.09
N LYS A 106 0.58 -16.03 -6.14
CA LYS A 106 2.01 -16.38 -6.15
C LYS A 106 2.71 -15.85 -7.40
N ASP A 107 2.07 -15.92 -8.57
CA ASP A 107 2.64 -15.45 -9.84
C ASP A 107 2.86 -13.93 -9.81
N ALA A 108 1.90 -13.19 -9.27
CA ALA A 108 2.03 -11.75 -9.05
C ALA A 108 3.10 -11.43 -8.00
N LEU A 109 3.24 -12.22 -6.93
CA LEU A 109 4.36 -12.05 -6.00
C LEU A 109 5.71 -12.26 -6.69
N ASP A 110 5.81 -13.24 -7.59
CA ASP A 110 7.01 -13.49 -8.40
C ASP A 110 7.35 -12.30 -9.30
N ILE A 111 6.35 -11.58 -9.84
CA ILE A 111 6.59 -10.32 -10.57
C ILE A 111 7.29 -9.30 -9.66
N VAL A 112 6.80 -9.11 -8.44
CA VAL A 112 7.40 -8.16 -7.48
C VAL A 112 8.83 -8.56 -7.14
N VAL A 113 9.07 -9.83 -6.80
CA VAL A 113 10.39 -10.34 -6.46
C VAL A 113 11.36 -10.25 -7.65
N ASN A 114 10.92 -10.60 -8.86
CA ASN A 114 11.76 -10.48 -10.06
C ASN A 114 12.18 -9.03 -10.35
N ARG A 115 11.30 -8.06 -10.08
CA ARG A 115 11.58 -6.63 -10.27
C ARG A 115 12.44 -6.05 -9.14
N LEU A 116 12.26 -6.53 -7.91
CA LEU A 116 13.05 -6.05 -6.77
C LEU A 116 14.40 -6.76 -6.62
N GLY A 117 14.54 -7.97 -7.15
CA GLY A 117 15.64 -8.89 -6.89
C GLY A 117 15.29 -9.89 -5.77
N HIS A 118 16.18 -10.85 -5.51
CA HIS A 118 15.95 -11.83 -4.44
C HIS A 118 15.96 -11.14 -3.06
N PRO A 119 14.99 -11.43 -2.16
CA PRO A 119 14.94 -10.89 -0.80
C PRO A 119 16.15 -11.29 0.03
N ALA A 120 16.58 -10.41 0.94
CA ALA A 120 17.81 -10.56 1.72
C ALA A 120 17.68 -11.53 2.91
N ASN A 121 16.45 -11.87 3.32
CA ASN A 121 16.18 -12.55 4.59
C ASN A 121 15.67 -14.00 4.45
N VAL A 122 15.54 -14.51 3.21
CA VAL A 122 15.07 -15.88 2.96
C VAL A 122 15.93 -16.57 1.91
N THR A 123 16.06 -17.89 2.02
CA THR A 123 16.71 -18.68 0.98
C THR A 123 15.79 -18.84 -0.24
N SER A 124 16.34 -19.26 -1.38
CA SER A 124 15.52 -19.60 -2.54
C SER A 124 14.56 -20.76 -2.24
N GLU A 125 15.00 -21.75 -1.44
CA GLU A 125 14.15 -22.87 -1.05
C GLU A 125 12.95 -22.43 -0.20
N ASP A 126 13.18 -21.60 0.82
CA ASP A 126 12.11 -21.06 1.67
C ASP A 126 11.13 -20.20 0.85
N TYR A 127 11.65 -19.44 -0.12
CA TYR A 127 10.82 -18.65 -1.02
C TYR A 127 9.91 -19.52 -1.91
N GLU A 128 10.48 -20.53 -2.57
CA GLU A 128 9.74 -21.43 -3.46
C GLU A 128 8.68 -22.24 -2.71
N THR A 129 9.00 -22.69 -1.50
CA THR A 129 8.06 -23.42 -0.63
C THR A 129 7.03 -22.51 0.03
N GLY A 130 7.24 -21.19 0.01
CA GLY A 130 6.39 -20.22 0.69
C GLY A 130 6.58 -20.19 2.21
N ASP A 131 7.64 -20.79 2.74
CA ASP A 131 7.96 -20.82 4.16
C ASP A 131 8.65 -19.54 4.63
N PHE A 132 7.87 -18.45 4.66
CA PHE A 132 8.32 -17.16 5.16
C PHE A 132 7.16 -16.33 5.67
N ASP A 133 7.40 -15.54 6.71
CA ASP A 133 6.45 -14.56 7.24
C ASP A 133 6.54 -13.22 6.50
N PHE A 134 7.77 -12.83 6.13
CA PHE A 134 8.03 -11.59 5.41
C PHE A 134 9.24 -11.72 4.48
N LEU A 135 9.28 -10.84 3.48
CA LEU A 135 10.39 -10.67 2.55
C LEU A 135 10.93 -9.26 2.69
N ALA A 136 12.24 -9.08 2.75
CA ALA A 136 12.88 -7.79 2.98
C ALA A 136 13.96 -7.46 1.96
N TRP A 137 14.01 -6.20 1.54
CA TRP A 137 15.05 -5.61 0.71
C TRP A 137 15.55 -4.31 1.33
N HIS A 138 16.84 -4.02 1.14
CA HIS A 138 17.42 -2.72 1.45
C HIS A 138 17.94 -2.08 0.16
N LYS A 139 17.45 -0.89 -0.18
CA LYS A 139 17.81 -0.14 -1.39
C LYS A 139 18.03 1.33 -1.07
N LYS A 140 19.27 1.81 -1.19
CA LYS A 140 19.62 3.24 -1.12
C LYS A 140 19.01 3.97 0.10
N GLY A 141 19.06 3.34 1.29
CA GLY A 141 18.50 3.92 2.52
C GLY A 141 16.99 3.74 2.70
N ILE A 142 16.33 2.99 1.82
CA ILE A 142 14.94 2.56 1.95
C ILE A 142 14.90 1.06 2.19
N ASP A 143 14.13 0.66 3.18
CA ASP A 143 13.72 -0.71 3.43
C ASP A 143 12.37 -0.97 2.77
N LEU A 144 12.29 -2.07 2.02
CA LEU A 144 11.04 -2.60 1.46
C LEU A 144 10.76 -3.91 2.17
N THR A 145 9.57 -4.05 2.75
CA THR A 145 9.15 -5.28 3.43
C THR A 145 7.78 -5.72 2.94
N ILE A 146 7.67 -6.93 2.42
CA ILE A 146 6.39 -7.58 2.14
C ILE A 146 6.05 -8.48 3.32
N MET A 147 4.88 -8.29 3.91
CA MET A 147 4.37 -9.17 4.96
C MET A 147 3.14 -9.92 4.47
N LYS A 148 3.09 -11.23 4.71
CA LYS A 148 1.89 -12.03 4.46
C LYS A 148 0.86 -11.74 5.55
N ASP A 149 -0.32 -11.28 5.15
CA ASP A 149 -1.44 -11.18 6.06
C ASP A 149 -2.19 -12.51 6.15
N ARG A 150 -1.66 -13.40 6.98
CA ARG A 150 -2.24 -14.74 7.20
C ARG A 150 -3.67 -14.66 7.76
N MET A 151 -3.95 -13.70 8.63
CA MET A 151 -5.26 -13.56 9.29
C MET A 151 -6.36 -13.22 8.29
N SER A 152 -6.06 -12.32 7.35
CA SER A 152 -7.04 -11.93 6.33
C SER A 152 -7.11 -12.93 5.18
N THR A 153 -6.00 -13.62 4.87
CA THR A 153 -5.98 -14.72 3.89
C THR A 153 -6.89 -15.88 4.30
N MET A 154 -7.08 -16.15 5.60
CA MET A 154 -8.05 -17.15 6.07
C MET A 154 -9.50 -16.87 5.65
N ARG A 155 -9.84 -15.61 5.34
CA ARG A 155 -11.18 -15.21 4.87
C ARG A 155 -11.35 -15.35 3.36
N GLU A 156 -10.26 -15.27 2.61
CA GLU A 156 -10.21 -15.32 1.14
C GLU A 156 -9.03 -16.22 0.69
N PRO A 157 -9.15 -17.55 0.83
CA PRO A 157 -8.01 -18.48 0.69
C PRO A 157 -7.39 -18.53 -0.72
N GLU A 158 -8.07 -17.98 -1.73
CA GLU A 158 -7.60 -17.95 -3.12
C GLU A 158 -6.61 -16.80 -3.40
N LYS A 159 -6.47 -15.84 -2.48
CA LYS A 159 -5.57 -14.68 -2.66
C LYS A 159 -4.63 -14.51 -1.47
N LEU A 160 -3.37 -14.21 -1.77
CA LEU A 160 -2.42 -13.73 -0.77
C LEU A 160 -2.70 -12.25 -0.53
N LYS A 161 -3.13 -11.92 0.68
CA LYS A 161 -3.20 -10.54 1.13
C LYS A 161 -1.81 -10.15 1.63
N ILE A 162 -1.21 -9.16 0.99
CA ILE A 162 0.12 -8.65 1.36
C ILE A 162 0.07 -7.18 1.75
N ASN A 163 0.94 -6.85 2.70
CA ASN A 163 1.27 -5.47 3.05
C ASN A 163 2.71 -5.21 2.61
N LEU A 164 2.89 -4.33 1.62
CA LEU A 164 4.20 -3.84 1.22
C LEU A 164 4.47 -2.52 1.94
N LEU A 165 5.46 -2.54 2.83
CA LEU A 165 5.96 -1.39 3.56
C LEU A 165 7.18 -0.84 2.81
N ILE A 166 7.20 0.46 2.54
CA ILE A 166 8.33 1.17 1.94
C ILE A 166 8.70 2.30 2.88
N THR A 167 9.84 2.19 3.55
CA THR A 167 10.19 3.07 4.67
C THR A 167 11.67 3.34 4.75
N ASN A 168 12.03 4.47 5.38
CA ASN A 168 13.40 4.74 5.81
C ASN A 168 13.49 4.89 7.35
N MET A 169 12.49 4.36 8.06
CA MET A 169 12.36 4.41 9.50
C MET A 169 12.68 3.06 10.14
N ASP A 170 13.09 3.09 11.40
CA ASP A 170 13.17 1.86 12.20
C ASP A 170 11.77 1.28 12.40
N TYR A 171 11.62 -0.03 12.25
CA TYR A 171 10.34 -0.72 12.41
C TYR A 171 9.65 -0.38 13.74
N ARG A 172 10.41 -0.17 14.83
CA ARG A 172 9.85 0.21 16.14
C ARG A 172 9.12 1.56 16.12
N ASP A 173 9.52 2.46 15.23
CA ASP A 173 8.85 3.75 15.07
C ASP A 173 7.49 3.60 14.38
N LEU A 174 7.31 2.53 13.59
CA LEU A 174 6.10 2.24 12.81
C LEU A 174 5.02 1.53 13.63
N ILE A 175 5.39 0.87 14.73
CA ILE A 175 4.45 0.08 15.54
C ILE A 175 3.69 0.95 16.53
N SER A 176 2.37 0.79 16.54
CA SER A 176 1.50 1.32 17.58
C SER A 176 1.64 0.47 18.84
N THR A 177 2.05 1.12 19.94
CA THR A 177 2.12 0.50 21.26
C THR A 177 0.81 0.65 22.03
N GLU A 178 -0.21 1.26 21.44
CA GLU A 178 -1.53 1.38 22.06
C GLU A 178 -2.19 -0.01 22.08
N LYS A 179 -2.71 -0.40 23.25
CA LYS A 179 -3.39 -1.69 23.41
C LYS A 179 -4.60 -1.74 22.48
N ILE A 180 -4.62 -2.73 21.59
CA ILE A 180 -5.82 -3.13 20.86
C ILE A 180 -6.69 -3.87 21.88
N PHE A 181 -7.67 -3.16 22.45
CA PHE A 181 -8.60 -3.68 23.46
C PHE A 181 -9.70 -4.51 22.83
#